data_AF-A0A7X4BKZ9-F1
#
_entry.id   AF-A0A7X4BKZ9-F1
#
_cell.length_a   1.000
_cell.length_b   1.000
_cell.length_c   1.000
_cell.angle_alpha   90.00
_cell.angle_beta   90.00
_cell.angle_gamma   90.00
#
_symmetry.space_group_name_H-M   'P 1'
#
loop_
_entity.id
_entity.type
_entity.pdbx_description
1 polymer ?
#
loop_
_entity_poly.entity_id
_entity_poly.type
_entity_poly.pdbx_seq_one_letter_code
_entity_poly.pdbx_strand_id
1 'polypeptide(L)' 'MALFTGDEVLAATGGTLLKGTTDRLVQRVCTDSRKVRKGDLFVALKGTRFDGHRFIDEVFT' A
#
# COMPACT_ATOMS: atom_id res chain seq x y z
N MET A 1 -3.87 -4.33 15.56
CA MET A 1 -4.06 -4.64 14.13
C MET A 1 -5.07 -3.63 13.61
N ALA A 2 -4.77 -2.91 12.53
CA ALA A 2 -5.71 -1.94 11.96
C ALA A 2 -6.43 -2.62 10.80
N LEU A 3 -7.74 -2.67 10.86
CA LEU A 3 -8.60 -3.17 9.78
C LEU A 3 -9.29 -1.94 9.22
N PHE A 4 -9.00 -1.62 7.96
CA PHE A 4 -9.68 -0.52 7.26
C PHE A 4 -9.88 -0.87 5.79
N THR A 5 -10.83 -0.21 5.14
CA THR A 5 -11.18 -0.43 3.73
C THR A 5 -10.36 0.48 2.82
N GLY A 6 -10.42 0.23 1.51
CA GLY A 6 -9.84 1.16 0.53
C GLY A 6 -10.48 2.56 0.60
N ASP A 7 -11.77 2.65 0.91
CA ASP A 7 -12.47 3.94 1.03
C ASP A 7 -11.92 4.77 2.19
N GLU A 8 -11.63 4.14 3.33
CA GLU A 8 -11.01 4.80 4.47
C GLU A 8 -9.58 5.28 4.15
N VAL A 9 -8.82 4.51 3.36
CA VAL A 9 -7.49 4.95 2.89
C VAL A 9 -7.61 6.18 2.00
N LEU A 10 -8.55 6.19 1.05
CA LEU A 10 -8.78 7.35 0.18
C LEU A 10 -9.19 8.58 0.99
N ALA A 11 -10.12 8.43 1.93
CA ALA A 11 -10.57 9.51 2.80
C ALA A 11 -9.44 10.06 3.68
N ALA A 12 -8.61 9.19 4.27
CA ALA A 12 -7.51 9.59 5.15
C ALA A 12 -6.35 10.26 4.40
N THR A 13 -6.11 9.89 3.14
CA THR A 13 -4.98 10.38 2.34
C THR A 13 -5.35 11.52 1.38
N GLY A 14 -6.64 11.68 1.05
CA GLY A 14 -7.08 12.51 -0.08
C GLY A 14 -6.62 11.95 -1.44
N GLY A 15 -6.21 10.68 -1.48
CA GLY A 15 -5.69 10.04 -2.68
C GLY A 15 -6.78 9.75 -3.72
N THR A 16 -6.35 9.35 -4.92
CA THR A 16 -7.25 8.92 -6.00
C THR A 16 -6.97 7.47 -6.37
N LEU A 17 -8.02 6.66 -6.46
CA LEU A 17 -7.90 5.28 -6.93
C LEU A 17 -7.68 5.26 -8.44
N LEU A 18 -6.50 4.82 -8.87
CA LEU A 18 -6.17 4.72 -10.30
C LEU A 18 -6.68 3.42 -10.94
N LYS A 19 -6.73 2.31 -10.18
CA LYS A 19 -7.12 0.99 -10.66
C LYS A 19 -7.57 0.09 -9.50
N GLY A 20 -8.56 -0.77 -9.75
CA GLY A 20 -9.05 -1.76 -8.79
C GLY A 20 -10.34 -1.34 -8.09
N THR A 21 -10.59 -1.92 -6.92
CA THR A 21 -11.78 -1.71 -6.09
C THR A 21 -11.37 -1.41 -4.64
N THR A 22 -12.23 -0.74 -3.88
CA THR A 22 -12.01 -0.37 -2.47
C THR A 22 -12.61 -1.36 -1.46
N ASP A 23 -13.29 -2.40 -1.94
CA ASP A 23 -13.92 -3.47 -1.15
C ASP A 23 -12.93 -4.38 -0.41
N ARG A 24 -11.64 -4.29 -0.76
CA ARG A 24 -10.60 -5.07 -0.10
C ARG A 24 -10.25 -4.49 1.27
N LEU A 25 -10.25 -5.38 2.25
CA LEU A 25 -9.80 -5.07 3.60
C LEU A 25 -8.27 -4.99 3.64
N VAL A 26 -7.75 -3.86 4.12
CA VAL A 26 -6.35 -3.68 4.45
C VAL A 26 -6.13 -4.13 5.89
N GLN A 27 -5.25 -5.12 6.07
CA GLN A 27 -4.98 -5.72 7.39
C GLN A 27 -3.79 -5.09 8.10
N ARG A 28 -2.89 -4.48 7.30
CA ARG A 28 -1.62 -3.91 7.77
C ARG A 28 -1.05 -2.95 6.72
N VAL A 29 -0.32 -1.94 7.18
CA VAL A 29 0.51 -1.08 6.32
C VAL A 29 1.95 -1.56 6.35
N CYS A 30 2.59 -1.66 5.19
CA CYS A 30 3.99 -2.07 5.07
C CYS A 30 4.75 -1.09 4.16
N THR A 31 5.95 -0.69 4.55
CA THR A 31 6.83 0.18 3.75
C THR A 31 8.10 -0.53 3.25
N ASP A 32 8.36 -1.76 3.71
CA ASP A 32 9.51 -2.58 3.31
C ASP A 32 9.04 -3.67 2.35
N SER A 33 9.40 -3.56 1.07
CA SER A 33 8.95 -4.50 0.01
C SER A 33 9.24 -5.95 0.35
N ARG A 34 10.35 -6.21 1.06
CA ARG A 34 10.80 -7.56 1.46
C ARG A 34 9.93 -8.21 2.52
N LYS A 35 9.00 -7.47 3.13
CA LYS A 35 8.13 -7.93 4.22
C LYS A 35 6.65 -7.86 3.88
N VAL A 36 6.31 -7.41 2.66
CA VAL A 36 4.93 -7.36 2.17
C VAL A 36 4.36 -8.76 2.10
N ARG A 37 3.09 -8.88 2.50
CA ARG A 37 2.31 -10.12 2.48
C ARG A 37 0.93 -9.84 1.92
N LYS A 38 0.24 -10.89 1.51
CA LYS A 38 -1.16 -10.80 1.08
C LYS A 38 -2.01 -10.11 2.15
N GLY A 39 -2.74 -9.07 1.76
CA GLY A 39 -3.59 -8.27 2.65
C GLY A 39 -2.91 -7.02 3.20
N ASP A 40 -1.61 -6.81 2.94
CA ASP A 40 -0.93 -5.56 3.27
C ASP A 40 -1.23 -4.47 2.23
N LEU A 41 -1.29 -3.23 2.71
CA LEU A 41 -1.11 -2.04 1.89
C LEU A 41 0.37 -1.68 1.87
N PHE A 42 0.99 -1.79 0.69
CA PHE A 42 2.36 -1.33 0.49
C PHE A 42 2.41 0.17 0.22
N VAL A 43 3.24 0.90 0.98
CA VAL A 43 3.46 2.34 0.81
C VAL A 43 4.87 2.57 0.28
N ALA A 44 4.97 2.86 -1.02
CA ALA A 44 6.21 3.14 -1.73
C ALA A 44 6.75 4.54 -1.36
N LEU A 45 7.54 4.64 -0.29
CA LEU A 45 8.14 5.90 0.12
C LEU A 45 9.30 6.30 -0.80
N LYS A 46 9.37 7.59 -1.16
CA LYS A 46 10.50 8.18 -1.87
C LYS A 46 11.32 9.06 -0.93
N GLY A 47 12.59 8.71 -0.75
CA GLY A 47 13.58 9.46 0.00
C GLY A 47 14.76 9.88 -0.88
N THR A 48 15.78 10.47 -0.26
CA THR A 48 16.98 10.98 -0.95
C THR A 48 17.86 9.87 -1.54
N ARG A 49 17.89 8.70 -0.88
CA ARG A 49 18.72 7.54 -1.27
C ARG A 49 17.91 6.33 -1.72
N PHE A 50 16.60 6.34 -1.51
CA PHE A 50 15.74 5.18 -1.71
C PHE A 50 14.45 5.59 -2.39
N ASP A 51 13.99 4.80 -3.34
CA ASP A 51 12.71 5.00 -4.02
C ASP A 51 11.94 3.68 -4.02
N GLY A 52 10.93 3.60 -3.15
CA GLY A 52 10.07 2.44 -2.98
C GLY A 52 9.35 2.02 -4.27
N HIS A 53 9.13 2.96 -5.21
CA HIS A 53 8.46 2.67 -6.47
C HIS A 53 9.26 1.70 -7.35
N ARG A 54 10.58 1.60 -7.14
CA ARG A 54 11.45 0.67 -7.87
C ARG A 54 11.22 -0.79 -7.50
N PHE A 55 10.50 -1.06 -6.41
CA PHE A 55 10.26 -2.40 -5.87
C PHE A 55 8.81 -2.86 -6.02
N ILE A 56 8.03 -2.18 -6.87
CA ILE A 56 6.61 -2.49 -7.08
C ILE A 56 6.43 -3.94 -7.60
N ASP A 57 7.29 -4.41 -8.50
CA ASP A 57 7.17 -5.76 -9.06
C ASP A 57 7.43 -6.85 -8.00
N GLU A 58 8.30 -6.57 -7.02
CA GLU A 58 8.63 -7.51 -5.93
C GLU A 58 7.45 -7.71 -4.96
N VAL A 59 6.54 -6.75 -4.84
CA VAL A 59 5.42 -6.81 -3.89
C VAL A 59 4.15 -7.44 -4.47
N PHE A 60 4.12 -7.68 -5.78
CA PHE A 60 2.99 -8.34 -6.47
C PHE A 60 3.14 -9.85 -6.60
N THR A 61 4.26 -10.41 -6.13
CA THR A 61 4.55 -11.86 -6.14
C THR A 61 3.98 -12.52 -4.89
#